data_AF-A0A8S0H847-F1
#
_entry.id   AF-A0A8S0H847-F1
#
_cell.length_a   1.000
_cell.length_b   1.000
_cell.length_c   1.000
_cell.angle_alpha   90.00
_cell.angle_beta   90.00
_cell.angle_gamma   90.00
#
_symmetry.space_group_name_H-M   'P 1'
#
loop_
_entity.id
_entity.type
_entity.pdbx_description
1 polymer ?
#
loop_
_entity_poly.entity_id
_entity_poly.type
_entity_poly.pdbx_seq_one_letter_code
_entity_poly.pdbx_strand_id
1 'polypeptide(L)'
;MIEANNIPCVYMMDLDSGAGLNCVGFSQLNAGETAAQHLISRGRKHLAYVGAQLDQRTLLRGEGFRRALQQAGLYNPDLELLTHGPRPSAWEPSCSCN
;
A
#
# COMPACT_ATOMS: atom_id res chain seq x y z
N MET A 1 9.88 -22.79 -1.22
CA MET A 1 10.15 -23.82 -0.18
C MET A 1 8.88 -24.45 0.43
N ILE A 2 7.65 -24.09 -0.01
CA ILE A 2 6.43 -24.87 0.32
C ILE A 2 6.00 -25.74 -0.86
N GLU A 3 6.08 -25.22 -2.09
CA GLU A 3 5.74 -25.95 -3.33
C GLU A 3 6.55 -27.23 -3.56
N ALA A 4 7.79 -27.28 -3.05
CA ALA A 4 8.68 -28.44 -3.20
C ALA A 4 8.25 -29.67 -2.39
N ASN A 5 7.31 -29.54 -1.45
CA ASN A 5 6.96 -30.60 -0.51
C ASN A 5 5.68 -31.38 -0.88
N ASN A 6 5.10 -31.16 -2.06
CA ASN A 6 3.88 -31.85 -2.54
C ASN A 6 2.68 -31.77 -1.56
N ILE A 7 2.64 -30.71 -0.74
CA ILE A 7 1.56 -30.43 0.21
C ILE A 7 0.61 -29.42 -0.44
N PRO A 8 -0.72 -29.66 -0.42
CA PRO A 8 -1.70 -28.67 -0.88
C PRO A 8 -1.54 -27.36 -0.10
N CYS A 9 -1.30 -26.27 -0.82
CA CYS A 9 -1.11 -24.94 -0.25
C CYS A 9 -2.11 -23.96 -0.87
N VAL A 10 -2.66 -23.09 -0.03
CA VAL A 10 -3.47 -21.94 -0.45
C VAL A 10 -2.79 -20.68 0.06
N TYR A 11 -2.46 -19.78 -0.86
CA TYR A 11 -1.90 -18.48 -0.54
C TYR A 11 -3.02 -17.52 -0.15
N MET A 12 -2.79 -16.72 0.88
CA MET A 12 -3.80 -15.79 1.40
C MET A 12 -3.41 -14.34 1.11
N MET A 13 -4.37 -13.43 1.32
CA MET A 13 -4.22 -11.98 1.36
C MET A 13 -4.11 -11.26 0.01
N ASP A 14 -3.70 -11.92 -1.07
CA ASP A 14 -3.64 -11.33 -2.42
C ASP A 14 -4.19 -12.28 -3.47
N LEU A 15 -4.47 -11.75 -4.67
CA LEU A 15 -4.95 -12.50 -5.83
C LEU A 15 -3.85 -12.71 -6.88
N ASP A 16 -2.59 -12.82 -6.46
CA ASP A 16 -1.47 -12.98 -7.40
C ASP A 16 -1.52 -14.33 -8.14
N SER A 17 -1.16 -14.27 -9.42
CA SER A 17 -1.54 -15.15 -10.52
C SER A 17 -0.40 -16.03 -11.01
N GLY A 18 0.45 -16.52 -10.10
CA GLY A 18 1.36 -17.61 -10.45
C GLY A 18 0.53 -18.77 -11.02
N ALA A 19 0.78 -19.15 -12.28
CA ALA A 19 -0.01 -20.19 -12.94
C ALA A 19 0.00 -21.47 -12.10
N GLY A 20 -1.18 -21.90 -11.64
CA GLY A 20 -1.35 -23.11 -10.83
C GLY A 20 -1.32 -22.92 -9.31
N LEU A 21 -1.24 -21.69 -8.78
CA LEU A 21 -1.34 -21.44 -7.35
C LEU A 21 -2.80 -21.16 -6.94
N ASN A 22 -3.25 -21.83 -5.87
CA ASN A 22 -4.53 -21.50 -5.26
C ASN A 22 -4.35 -20.28 -4.35
N CYS A 23 -5.07 -19.19 -4.63
CA CYS A 23 -5.01 -17.97 -3.84
C CYS A 23 -6.40 -17.48 -3.43
N VAL A 24 -6.50 -16.91 -2.23
CA VAL A 24 -7.72 -16.30 -1.68
C VAL A 24 -7.35 -14.98 -1.03
N GLY A 25 -7.94 -13.89 -1.51
CA GLY A 25 -7.64 -12.56 -1.01
C GLY A 25 -8.39 -11.47 -1.76
N PHE A 26 -7.80 -10.29 -1.81
CA PHE A 26 -8.33 -9.14 -2.52
C PHE A 26 -7.29 -8.59 -3.47
N SER A 27 -7.73 -8.00 -4.58
CA SER A 27 -6.86 -7.16 -5.39
C SER A 27 -6.49 -5.91 -4.59
N GLN A 28 -5.23 -5.81 -4.19
CA GLN A 28 -4.73 -4.68 -3.41
C GLN A 28 -4.73 -3.38 -4.22
N LEU A 29 -4.47 -3.48 -5.52
CA LEU A 29 -4.57 -2.38 -6.47
C LEU A 29 -6.01 -1.83 -6.51
N ASN A 30 -7.01 -2.70 -6.75
CA ASN A 30 -8.41 -2.27 -6.81
C ASN A 30 -8.89 -1.75 -5.45
N ALA A 31 -8.40 -2.30 -4.34
CA ALA A 31 -8.72 -1.81 -3.00
C ALA A 31 -8.25 -0.35 -2.79
N GLY A 32 -7.03 -0.03 -3.20
CA GLY A 32 -6.50 1.34 -3.14
C GLY A 32 -7.29 2.32 -4.01
N GLU A 33 -7.59 1.93 -5.24
CA GLU A 33 -8.39 2.73 -6.18
C GLU A 33 -9.80 2.98 -5.65
N THR A 34 -10.47 1.94 -5.14
CA THR A 34 -11.82 2.04 -4.57
C THR A 34 -11.86 3.03 -3.40
N ALA A 35 -10.85 2.99 -2.52
CA ALA A 35 -10.76 3.91 -1.38
C ALA A 35 -10.63 5.37 -1.84
N ALA A 36 -9.75 5.64 -2.81
CA ALA A 36 -9.58 6.99 -3.37
C ALA A 36 -10.87 7.47 -4.06
N GLN A 37 -11.46 6.65 -4.93
CA GLN A 37 -12.70 6.98 -5.63
C GLN A 37 -13.84 7.30 -4.66
N HIS A 38 -13.96 6.54 -3.56
CA HIS A 38 -14.91 6.84 -2.52
C HIS A 38 -14.69 8.25 -1.95
N LEU A 39 -13.48 8.59 -1.52
CA LEU A 39 -13.17 9.93 -0.98
C LEU A 39 -13.43 11.05 -1.99
N ILE A 40 -13.05 10.86 -3.25
CA ILE A 40 -13.28 11.82 -4.35
C ILE A 40 -14.79 12.04 -4.55
N SER A 41 -15.59 10.97 -4.60
CA SER A 41 -17.05 11.07 -4.77
C SER A 41 -17.74 11.83 -3.64
N ARG A 42 -17.10 11.90 -2.46
CA ARG A 42 -17.55 12.70 -1.31
C ARG A 42 -17.06 14.16 -1.36
N GLY A 43 -16.46 14.58 -2.47
CA GLY A 43 -15.98 15.94 -2.71
C GLY A 43 -14.64 16.27 -2.06
N ARG A 44 -13.87 15.28 -1.59
CA ARG A 44 -12.55 15.51 -1.01
C ARG A 44 -11.52 15.79 -2.11
N LYS A 45 -10.70 16.83 -1.93
CA LYS A 45 -9.75 17.32 -2.96
C LYS A 45 -8.28 17.23 -2.55
N HIS A 46 -8.00 17.11 -1.26
CA HIS A 46 -6.64 17.10 -0.73
C HIS A 46 -6.45 15.78 0.04
N LEU A 47 -5.92 14.78 -0.65
CA LEU A 47 -5.91 13.40 -0.20
C LEU A 47 -4.46 12.91 -0.13
N ALA A 48 -4.06 12.44 1.03
CA ALA A 48 -2.72 11.91 1.27
C ALA A 48 -2.74 10.39 1.36
N TYR A 49 -1.71 9.76 0.81
CA TYR A 49 -1.43 8.34 1.04
C TYR A 49 -0.26 8.22 2.01
N VAL A 50 -0.46 7.47 3.10
CA VAL A 50 0.57 7.22 4.12
C VAL A 50 0.79 5.71 4.22
N GLY A 51 1.91 5.24 3.71
CA GLY A 51 2.32 3.85 3.72
C GLY A 51 3.47 3.58 4.70
N ALA A 52 3.36 2.51 5.48
CA ALA A 52 4.41 2.03 6.39
C ALA A 52 4.77 0.57 6.10
N GLN A 53 5.95 0.13 6.53
CA GLN A 53 6.52 -1.22 6.28
C GLN A 53 6.83 -1.53 4.81
N LEU A 54 6.06 -0.96 3.89
CA LEU A 54 6.23 -1.04 2.43
C LEU A 54 6.30 -2.48 1.92
N ASP A 55 5.50 -3.36 2.53
CA ASP A 55 5.23 -4.68 1.98
C ASP A 55 4.46 -4.55 0.66
N GLN A 56 4.46 -5.62 -0.15
CA GLN A 56 3.84 -5.65 -1.48
C GLN A 56 2.38 -5.14 -1.46
N ARG A 57 1.60 -5.51 -0.44
CA ARG A 57 0.21 -5.05 -0.34
C ARG A 57 0.10 -3.55 -0.11
N THR A 58 0.94 -2.98 0.74
CA THR A 58 0.99 -1.53 0.98
C THR A 58 1.38 -0.79 -0.28
N LEU A 59 2.35 -1.30 -1.03
CA LEU A 59 2.76 -0.68 -2.29
C LEU A 59 1.64 -0.72 -3.34
N LEU A 60 0.99 -1.88 -3.52
CA LEU A 60 -0.11 -2.03 -4.48
C LEU A 60 -1.33 -1.17 -4.13
N ARG A 61 -1.68 -1.05 -2.84
CA ARG A 61 -2.74 -0.13 -2.41
C ARG A 61 -2.38 1.32 -2.69
N GLY A 62 -1.13 1.71 -2.44
CA GLY A 62 -0.64 3.05 -2.74
C GLY A 62 -0.71 3.36 -4.23
N GLU A 63 -0.31 2.41 -5.07
CA GLU A 63 -0.41 2.52 -6.52
C GLU A 63 -1.85 2.71 -7.00
N GLY A 64 -2.79 1.90 -6.49
CA GLY A 64 -4.20 2.01 -6.84
C GLY A 64 -4.81 3.35 -6.42
N PHE A 65 -4.47 3.80 -5.22
CA PHE A 65 -4.87 5.10 -4.71
C PHE A 65 -4.32 6.25 -5.57
N ARG A 66 -3.03 6.19 -5.91
CA ARG A 66 -2.37 7.14 -6.80
C ARG A 66 -3.04 7.21 -8.17
N ARG A 67 -3.34 6.06 -8.78
CA ARG A 67 -4.00 5.96 -10.09
C ARG A 67 -5.33 6.71 -10.10
N ALA A 68 -6.17 6.49 -9.09
CA ALA A 68 -7.46 7.18 -8.98
C ALA A 68 -7.31 8.70 -8.84
N LEU A 69 -6.35 9.17 -8.04
CA LEU A 69 -6.09 10.60 -7.89
C LEU A 69 -5.57 11.24 -9.18
N GLN A 70 -4.71 10.54 -9.92
CA GLN A 70 -4.20 11.00 -11.21
C GLN A 70 -5.33 11.14 -12.24
N GLN A 71 -6.21 10.14 -12.32
CA GLN A 71 -7.39 10.18 -13.21
C GLN A 71 -8.34 11.33 -12.86
N ALA A 72 -8.47 11.68 -11.57
CA ALA A 72 -9.29 12.80 -11.11
C ALA A 72 -8.59 14.16 -11.15
N GLY A 73 -7.31 14.23 -11.53
CA GLY A 73 -6.51 15.46 -11.52
C GLY A 73 -6.23 16.01 -10.11
N LEU A 74 -6.29 15.16 -9.08
CA LEU A 74 -6.11 15.52 -7.66
C LEU A 74 -4.80 14.99 -7.06
N TYR A 75 -3.96 14.36 -7.86
CA TYR A 75 -2.69 13.82 -7.40
C TYR A 75 -1.71 14.95 -7.06
N ASN A 76 -1.18 14.91 -5.85
CA ASN A 76 -0.08 15.77 -5.40
C ASN A 76 1.04 14.88 -4.82
N PRO A 77 2.25 14.88 -5.40
CA PRO A 77 3.37 14.07 -4.92
C PRO A 77 3.80 14.43 -3.50
N ASP A 78 3.59 15.66 -3.04
CA ASP A 78 3.94 16.09 -1.67
C ASP A 78 3.04 15.45 -0.60
N LEU A 79 1.93 14.82 -1.01
CA LEU A 79 0.98 14.14 -0.14
C LEU A 79 1.15 12.62 -0.14
N GLU A 80 2.27 12.13 -0.66
CA GLU A 80 2.63 10.72 -0.61
C GLU A 80 3.79 10.49 0.37
N LEU A 81 3.49 9.86 1.50
CA LEU A 81 4.47 9.55 2.54
C LEU A 81 4.67 8.05 2.65
N LEU A 82 5.87 7.58 2.32
CA LEU A 82 6.27 6.18 2.44
C LEU A 82 7.38 6.04 3.47
N THR A 83 7.10 5.38 4.60
CA THR A 83 8.08 5.15 5.67
C THR A 83 8.52 3.69 5.72
N HIS A 84 9.82 3.46 5.60
CA HIS A 84 10.43 2.13 5.74
C HIS A 84 10.56 1.76 7.22
N GLY A 85 9.62 0.95 7.73
CA GLY A 85 9.65 0.41 9.10
C GLY A 85 9.81 1.46 10.22
N PRO A 86 9.86 1.05 11.50
CA PRO A 86 10.35 1.96 12.52
C PRO A 86 11.81 2.27 12.20
N ARG A 87 12.17 3.56 12.10
CA ARG A 87 13.56 3.93 12.37
C ARG A 87 13.88 3.38 13.77
N PRO A 88 15.00 2.67 14.01
CA PRO A 88 15.43 2.42 15.38
C PRO A 88 15.39 3.77 16.08
N SER A 89 14.70 3.82 17.23
CA SER A 89 14.46 5.03 17.99
C SER A 89 15.67 5.96 17.89
N ALA A 90 15.50 7.11 17.23
CA ALA A 90 16.43 8.21 17.39
C ALA A 90 16.29 8.67 18.84
N TRP A 91 16.95 7.95 19.74
CA TRP A 91 17.59 8.58 20.89
C TRP A 91 18.69 9.44 20.27
N GLU A 92 18.34 10.66 19.86
CA GLU A 92 19.31 11.74 19.70
C GLU A 92 19.45 12.39 21.09
N PRO A 93 20.54 12.14 21.84
CA PRO A 93 20.82 12.90 23.03
C PRO A 93 21.45 14.23 22.62
N SER A 94 20.70 15.12 21.98
CA SER A 94 21.05 16.55 21.92
C SER A 94 19.99 17.35 21.16
N CYS A 95 18.92 17.68 21.86
CA CYS A 95 18.31 18.99 21.65
C CYS A 95 19.30 20.03 22.19
N SER A 96 20.20 20.52 21.33
CA SER A 96 21.00 21.71 21.63
C SER A 96 20.21 22.93 21.15
N CYS A 97 19.32 23.43 22.00
CA CYS A 97 19.01 24.86 21.95
C CYS A 97 20.23 25.61 22.50
N ASN A 98 20.69 26.59 21.71
CA ASN A 98 21.87 27.46 21.83
C ASN A 98 23.22 26.88 21.36
#